data_AF-E9EDR1-F1
#
_entry.id   AF-E9EDR1-F1
#
_cell.length_a   1.000
_cell.length_b   1.000
_cell.length_c   1.000
_cell.angle_alpha   90.00
_cell.angle_beta   90.00
_cell.angle_gamma   90.00
#
_symmetry.space_group_name_H-M   'P 1'
#
loop_
_entity.id
_entity.type
_entity.pdbx_description
1 polymer ?
#
loop_
_entity_poly.entity_id
_entity_poly.type
_entity_poly.pdbx_seq_one_letter_code
_entity_poly.pdbx_strand_id
1 'polypeptide(L)'
;MDKHSHLTYPNINLNDHTLDDNLPPLQCRRQSNSLDPPPTSSLGALDRLPIELLQEILIQLDLGTFMDFRCTNRRAKELTDHLPQYKAITANARNALRGILNIGTSRWITCKSLFEKLCTSGCEQCGDFAGYLYILTCKRICFLCFSQDKKYLPLRPNQACRKFGLERAIIKTLPCMRVIPGIYSPNEKKATGTILVDYEAAFDAGIAQHGSLGAMDDFVAGVVAKKLQANRKRAIQAQQSGSSRRIRMPQVADPFDGESGNPLRFVAIVRVPWLSRTSLDQLARRNGLLLFYQPHQGSTLPRMARSPPNLQLLQASVDPHDESKFRLLVDNSLVKYVTIDAGIFSQDDMCFEPSLVSLLPPLPLGDWNQGRISRDPKTGAPHFSAISSTTLLGITKIWHPAQIDHLELHMGRKLRSNVYEATCPRFKSPVIAKFARFPWEVPLLEAETTAYQWIEGCRIGPDFLGHLAEEGRVIGFVMARVADCRHATPEDFSLCCQALSKLH
;
A
#
# COMPACT_ATOMS: atom_id res chain seq x y z
N MET A 1 16.08 28.99 14.89
CA MET A 1 17.41 28.39 14.91
C MET A 1 17.26 26.98 15.45
N ASP A 2 17.29 26.01 14.55
CA ASP A 2 16.90 24.62 14.81
C ASP A 2 17.87 23.90 15.75
N LYS A 3 17.34 23.36 16.85
CA LYS A 3 18.06 22.60 17.89
C LYS A 3 18.44 21.17 17.50
N HIS A 4 18.30 20.79 16.22
CA HIS A 4 18.45 19.40 15.77
C HIS A 4 19.36 19.21 14.55
N SER A 5 20.18 20.20 14.20
CA SER A 5 21.10 20.12 13.04
C SER A 5 22.26 19.13 13.19
N HIS A 6 22.32 18.38 14.29
CA HIS A 6 23.40 17.44 14.62
C HIS A 6 22.99 15.96 14.52
N LEU A 7 21.71 15.66 14.25
CA LEU A 7 21.26 14.29 14.05
C LEU A 7 21.69 13.82 12.65
N THR A 8 22.62 12.88 12.60
CA THR A 8 23.25 12.34 11.38
C THR A 8 22.31 11.45 10.53
N TYR A 9 21.06 11.31 10.92
CA TYR A 9 20.02 10.68 10.10
C TYR A 9 19.32 11.78 9.31
N PRO A 10 19.61 11.94 7.99
CA PRO A 10 18.75 12.78 7.16
C PRO A 10 17.33 12.25 7.31
N ASN A 11 16.40 13.16 7.54
CA ASN A 11 14.97 12.91 7.52
C ASN A 11 14.68 11.99 6.31
N ILE A 12 14.29 10.74 6.54
CA ILE A 12 14.10 9.79 5.44
C ILE A 12 12.90 10.31 4.65
N ASN A 13 13.15 10.86 3.45
CA ASN A 13 12.11 11.24 2.51
C ASN A 13 11.44 9.95 2.00
N LEU A 14 10.48 9.41 2.76
CA LEU A 14 9.70 8.21 2.43
C LEU A 14 8.60 8.52 1.41
N ASN A 15 8.91 9.28 0.36
CA ASN A 15 7.97 9.53 -0.72
C ASN A 15 8.19 8.51 -1.84
N ASP A 16 7.16 7.73 -2.14
CA ASP A 16 7.21 6.76 -3.24
C ASP A 16 7.27 7.41 -4.62
N HIS A 17 6.98 8.73 -4.71
CA HIS A 17 6.91 9.49 -5.95
C HIS A 17 6.03 8.79 -6.99
N THR A 18 4.73 8.89 -6.77
CA THR A 18 3.68 8.23 -7.57
C THR A 18 3.09 9.20 -8.59
N LEU A 19 2.11 8.75 -9.38
CA LEU A 19 1.47 9.60 -10.37
C LEU A 19 0.81 10.83 -9.73
N ASP A 20 0.22 10.71 -8.56
CA ASP A 20 -0.46 11.79 -7.84
C ASP A 20 0.44 12.99 -7.55
N ASP A 21 1.74 12.74 -7.33
CA ASP A 21 2.74 13.79 -7.09
C ASP A 21 3.10 14.56 -8.37
N ASN A 22 2.82 13.97 -9.54
CA ASN A 22 3.17 14.51 -10.85
C ASN A 22 1.95 15.04 -11.63
N LEU A 23 0.75 14.97 -11.06
CA LEU A 23 -0.44 15.55 -11.68
C LEU A 23 -0.31 17.07 -11.75
N PRO A 24 -0.81 17.71 -12.84
CA PRO A 24 -0.90 19.16 -12.89
C PRO A 24 -1.61 19.72 -11.64
N PRO A 25 -1.29 20.92 -11.15
CA PRO A 25 -2.01 21.50 -10.04
C PRO A 25 -3.51 21.65 -10.37
N LEU A 26 -4.36 21.55 -9.35
CA LEU A 26 -5.77 21.86 -9.51
C LEU A 26 -5.88 23.33 -9.91
N GLN A 27 -6.36 23.60 -11.12
CA GLN A 27 -6.85 24.93 -11.43
C GLN A 27 -7.98 25.22 -10.44
N CYS A 28 -7.83 26.30 -9.66
CA CYS A 28 -8.85 26.76 -8.73
C CYS A 28 -10.07 27.18 -9.56
N ARG A 29 -10.95 26.22 -9.84
CA ARG A 29 -12.23 26.49 -10.44
C ARG A 29 -12.98 27.26 -9.37
N ARG A 30 -13.33 28.53 -9.65
CA ARG A 30 -14.30 29.29 -8.87
C ARG A 30 -15.39 28.31 -8.47
N GLN A 31 -15.55 28.10 -7.16
CA GLN A 31 -16.67 27.34 -6.65
C GLN A 31 -17.89 27.92 -7.35
N SER A 32 -18.66 27.08 -8.04
CA SER A 32 -19.99 27.52 -8.44
C SER A 32 -20.71 27.75 -7.13
N ASN A 33 -20.71 29.00 -6.69
CA ASN A 33 -21.59 29.46 -5.63
C ASN A 33 -22.98 28.91 -5.95
N SER A 34 -23.70 28.47 -4.93
CA SER A 34 -25.01 27.81 -5.01
C SER A 34 -26.15 28.74 -5.49
N LEU A 35 -25.88 29.58 -6.50
CA LEU A 35 -26.77 30.56 -7.12
C LEU A 35 -26.92 30.31 -8.63
N ASP A 36 -26.49 29.14 -9.08
CA ASP A 36 -26.63 28.69 -10.44
C ASP A 36 -28.13 28.44 -10.71
N PRO A 37 -28.81 29.16 -11.64
CA PRO A 37 -30.24 28.99 -11.88
C PRO A 37 -30.54 27.55 -12.31
N PRO A 38 -31.75 27.00 -12.06
CA PRO A 38 -32.09 25.64 -12.44
C PRO A 38 -31.86 25.41 -13.95
N PRO A 39 -31.52 24.18 -14.37
CA PRO A 39 -31.27 23.90 -15.78
C PRO A 39 -32.54 24.20 -16.59
N THR A 40 -32.40 25.03 -17.62
CA THR A 40 -33.50 25.43 -18.52
C THR A 40 -33.70 24.44 -19.66
N SER A 41 -32.68 23.66 -20.00
CA SER A 41 -32.71 22.64 -21.05
C SER A 41 -32.86 21.24 -20.46
N SER A 42 -33.72 20.42 -21.06
CA SER A 42 -33.92 19.00 -20.74
C SER A 42 -32.82 18.11 -21.36
N LEU A 43 -32.74 16.84 -20.96
CA LEU A 43 -31.95 15.79 -21.62
C LEU A 43 -32.65 15.23 -22.88
N GLY A 44 -33.73 15.87 -23.34
CA GLY A 44 -34.50 15.42 -24.48
C GLY A 44 -35.16 14.06 -24.23
N ALA A 45 -34.90 13.08 -25.10
CA ALA A 45 -35.49 11.76 -25.00
C ALA A 45 -35.06 10.98 -23.75
N LEU A 46 -33.89 11.29 -23.16
CA LEU A 46 -33.38 10.60 -21.97
C LEU A 46 -34.18 10.94 -20.71
N ASP A 47 -34.80 12.12 -20.62
CA ASP A 47 -35.66 12.48 -19.49
C ASP A 47 -36.98 11.66 -19.44
N ARG A 48 -37.25 10.85 -20.47
CA ARG A 48 -38.37 9.89 -20.46
C ARG A 48 -38.07 8.64 -19.63
N LEU A 49 -36.79 8.39 -19.30
CA LEU A 49 -36.38 7.25 -18.49
C LEU A 49 -36.50 7.60 -16.99
N PRO A 50 -36.93 6.66 -16.14
CA PRO A 50 -36.81 6.79 -14.70
C PRO A 50 -35.37 7.10 -14.26
N ILE A 51 -35.23 7.84 -13.17
CA ILE A 51 -33.93 8.32 -12.67
C ILE A 51 -32.99 7.16 -12.33
N GLU A 52 -33.54 6.05 -11.85
CA GLU A 52 -32.81 4.83 -11.49
C GLU A 52 -32.16 4.20 -12.74
N LEU A 53 -32.89 4.15 -13.86
CA LEU A 53 -32.35 3.65 -15.12
C LEU A 53 -31.27 4.57 -15.67
N LEU A 54 -31.46 5.88 -15.56
CA LEU A 54 -30.42 6.85 -15.94
C LEU A 54 -29.16 6.67 -15.09
N GLN A 55 -29.29 6.49 -13.79
CA GLN A 55 -28.15 6.26 -12.89
C GLN A 55 -27.42 4.95 -13.22
N GLU A 56 -28.14 3.86 -13.51
CA GLU A 56 -27.54 2.58 -13.89
C GLU A 56 -26.85 2.64 -15.26
N ILE A 57 -27.40 3.37 -16.22
CA ILE A 57 -26.72 3.62 -17.51
C ILE A 57 -25.44 4.42 -17.27
N LEU A 58 -25.53 5.51 -16.52
CA LEU A 58 -24.40 6.42 -16.30
C LEU A 58 -23.24 5.76 -15.55
N ILE A 59 -23.52 4.91 -14.56
CA ILE A 59 -22.45 4.26 -13.79
C ILE A 59 -21.66 3.23 -14.64
N GLN A 60 -22.29 2.66 -15.66
CA GLN A 60 -21.67 1.70 -16.57
C GLN A 60 -20.84 2.35 -17.68
N LEU A 61 -20.98 3.66 -17.91
CA LEU A 61 -20.16 4.38 -18.89
C LEU A 61 -18.69 4.40 -18.48
N ASP A 62 -17.81 4.36 -19.49
CA ASP A 62 -16.41 4.65 -19.28
C ASP A 62 -16.23 6.10 -18.82
N LEU A 63 -15.19 6.37 -18.04
CA LEU A 63 -14.96 7.67 -17.42
C LEU A 63 -14.73 8.78 -18.45
N GLY A 64 -14.35 8.46 -19.70
CA GLY A 64 -14.27 9.45 -20.77
C GLY A 64 -15.66 9.89 -21.19
N THR A 65 -16.47 8.94 -21.66
CA THR A 65 -17.86 9.18 -22.06
C THR A 65 -18.70 9.79 -20.92
N PHE A 66 -18.48 9.38 -19.68
CA PHE A 66 -19.14 9.94 -18.50
C PHE A 66 -18.83 11.44 -18.31
N MET A 67 -17.57 11.83 -18.47
CA MET A 67 -17.15 13.22 -18.34
C MET A 67 -17.59 14.08 -19.52
N ASP A 68 -17.63 13.51 -20.74
CA ASP A 68 -18.16 14.18 -21.93
C ASP A 68 -19.67 14.40 -21.79
N PHE A 69 -20.43 13.40 -21.33
CA PHE A 69 -21.85 13.52 -21.03
C PHE A 69 -22.11 14.64 -20.01
N ARG A 70 -21.34 14.68 -18.92
CA ARG A 70 -21.38 15.74 -17.91
C ARG A 70 -21.17 17.15 -18.49
N CYS A 71 -20.46 17.29 -19.61
CA CYS A 71 -20.17 18.57 -20.24
C CYS A 71 -21.21 19.00 -21.30
N THR A 72 -22.20 18.15 -21.64
CA THR A 72 -23.19 18.44 -22.69
C THR A 72 -24.15 19.57 -22.33
N ASN A 73 -24.73 19.56 -21.13
CA ASN A 73 -25.60 20.62 -20.62
C ASN A 73 -25.65 20.61 -19.07
N ARG A 74 -26.32 21.61 -18.48
CA ARG A 74 -26.39 21.77 -17.02
C ARG A 74 -27.21 20.67 -16.33
N ARG A 75 -28.21 20.08 -17.01
CA ARG A 75 -28.99 18.95 -16.50
C ARG A 75 -28.17 17.66 -16.44
N ALA A 76 -27.36 17.38 -17.45
CA ALA A 76 -26.44 16.24 -17.48
C ALA A 76 -25.36 16.38 -16.40
N LYS A 77 -24.86 17.61 -16.21
CA LYS A 77 -23.96 17.93 -15.10
C LYS A 77 -24.60 17.67 -13.74
N GLU A 78 -25.81 18.14 -13.52
CA GLU A 78 -26.55 17.92 -12.28
C GLU A 78 -26.72 16.41 -12.00
N LEU A 79 -27.20 15.66 -12.99
CA LEU A 79 -27.43 14.21 -12.90
C LEU A 79 -26.14 13.44 -12.54
N THR A 80 -25.03 13.77 -13.20
CA THR A 80 -23.73 13.15 -12.94
C THR A 80 -23.15 13.55 -11.59
N ASP A 81 -23.28 14.82 -11.19
CA ASP A 81 -22.81 15.32 -9.89
C ASP A 81 -23.60 14.75 -8.70
N HIS A 82 -24.86 14.33 -8.93
CA HIS A 82 -25.73 13.70 -7.93
C HIS A 82 -25.59 12.18 -7.86
N LEU A 83 -24.83 11.55 -8.78
CA LEU A 83 -24.57 10.12 -8.74
C LEU A 83 -23.73 9.77 -7.50
N PRO A 84 -24.22 8.95 -6.56
CA PRO A 84 -23.53 8.71 -5.28
C PRO A 84 -22.11 8.18 -5.43
N GLN A 85 -21.89 7.28 -6.39
CA GLN A 85 -20.59 6.66 -6.64
C GLN A 85 -19.58 7.68 -7.18
N TYR A 86 -20.01 8.54 -8.11
CA TYR A 86 -19.18 9.63 -8.63
C TYR A 86 -18.87 10.67 -7.55
N LYS A 87 -19.86 11.03 -6.73
CA LYS A 87 -19.67 11.92 -5.57
C LYS A 87 -18.65 11.34 -4.58
N ALA A 88 -18.71 10.04 -4.30
CA ALA A 88 -17.74 9.37 -3.43
C ALA A 88 -16.32 9.34 -4.03
N ILE A 89 -16.18 9.07 -5.33
CA ILE A 89 -14.88 9.12 -6.03
C ILE A 89 -14.29 10.52 -5.97
N THR A 90 -15.07 11.55 -6.31
CA THR A 90 -14.60 12.93 -6.34
C THR A 90 -14.25 13.50 -4.97
N ALA A 91 -14.93 13.03 -3.91
CA ALA A 91 -14.64 13.42 -2.53
C ALA A 91 -13.37 12.75 -1.99
N ASN A 92 -13.18 11.44 -2.23
CA ASN A 92 -12.17 10.66 -1.51
C ASN A 92 -10.98 10.22 -2.38
N ALA A 93 -11.15 10.07 -3.69
CA ALA A 93 -10.15 9.53 -4.60
C ALA A 93 -9.96 10.45 -5.83
N ARG A 94 -10.01 11.77 -5.61
CA ARG A 94 -9.96 12.76 -6.69
C ARG A 94 -8.72 12.63 -7.57
N ASN A 95 -7.57 12.31 -6.99
CA ASN A 95 -6.34 12.12 -7.74
C ASN A 95 -6.37 10.87 -8.63
N ALA A 96 -7.09 9.81 -8.27
CA ALA A 96 -7.25 8.65 -9.14
C ALA A 96 -8.04 9.01 -10.40
N LEU A 97 -9.18 9.69 -10.25
CA LEU A 97 -9.97 10.18 -11.38
C LEU A 97 -9.16 11.12 -12.28
N ARG A 98 -8.42 12.06 -11.66
CA ARG A 98 -7.55 12.98 -12.41
C ARG A 98 -6.43 12.24 -13.12
N GLY A 99 -5.79 11.27 -12.47
CA GLY A 99 -4.77 10.43 -13.07
C GLY A 99 -5.30 9.75 -14.32
N ILE A 100 -6.42 9.04 -14.20
CA ILE A 100 -7.06 8.30 -15.30
C ILE A 100 -7.30 9.21 -16.53
N LEU A 101 -7.81 10.41 -16.30
CA LEU A 101 -8.06 11.38 -17.38
C LEU A 101 -6.77 11.92 -18.00
N ASN A 102 -5.75 12.22 -17.18
CA ASN A 102 -4.49 12.82 -17.67
C ASN A 102 -3.59 11.81 -18.39
N ILE A 103 -3.56 10.56 -17.96
CA ILE A 103 -2.78 9.51 -18.63
C ILE A 103 -3.53 8.88 -19.81
N GLY A 104 -4.82 9.20 -19.98
CA GLY A 104 -5.64 8.79 -21.12
C GLY A 104 -6.25 7.38 -21.01
N THR A 105 -6.42 6.86 -19.79
CA THR A 105 -6.96 5.51 -19.53
C THR A 105 -8.47 5.49 -19.29
N SER A 106 -9.12 6.65 -19.37
CA SER A 106 -10.54 6.82 -19.07
C SER A 106 -11.50 5.94 -19.88
N ARG A 107 -11.13 5.58 -21.12
CA ARG A 107 -11.92 4.69 -21.99
C ARG A 107 -11.98 3.23 -21.51
N TRP A 108 -11.05 2.83 -20.64
CA TRP A 108 -10.90 1.44 -20.18
C TRP A 108 -11.51 1.22 -18.79
N ILE A 109 -11.95 2.29 -18.13
CA ILE A 109 -12.35 2.28 -16.72
C ILE A 109 -13.73 2.91 -16.62
N THR A 110 -14.68 2.21 -16.03
CA THR A 110 -16.03 2.72 -15.80
C THR A 110 -16.14 3.37 -14.42
N CYS A 111 -17.15 4.21 -14.23
CA CYS A 111 -17.44 4.79 -12.92
C CYS A 111 -17.70 3.68 -11.88
N LYS A 112 -18.42 2.63 -12.29
CA LYS A 112 -18.70 1.45 -11.47
C LYS A 112 -17.42 0.73 -11.05
N SER A 113 -16.55 0.38 -12.01
CA SER A 113 -15.34 -0.39 -11.70
C SER A 113 -14.42 0.37 -10.76
N LEU A 114 -14.20 1.67 -11.01
CA LEU A 114 -13.39 2.50 -10.12
C LEU A 114 -13.98 2.55 -8.70
N PHE A 115 -15.29 2.78 -8.57
CA PHE A 115 -15.95 2.82 -7.28
C PHE A 115 -15.87 1.48 -6.54
N GLU A 116 -16.12 0.37 -7.20
CA GLU A 116 -16.02 -0.97 -6.62
C GLU A 116 -14.61 -1.26 -6.10
N LYS A 117 -13.58 -0.89 -6.86
CA LYS A 117 -12.17 -1.05 -6.46
C LYS A 117 -11.80 -0.15 -5.28
N LEU A 118 -12.38 1.04 -5.19
CA LEU A 118 -12.24 1.88 -4.00
C LEU A 118 -12.92 1.24 -2.77
N CYS A 119 -13.97 0.45 -2.98
CA CYS A 119 -14.68 -0.25 -1.91
C CYS A 119 -14.03 -1.57 -1.46
N THR A 120 -13.12 -2.13 -2.26
CA THR A 120 -12.31 -3.30 -1.86
C THR A 120 -11.10 -2.85 -1.05
N SER A 121 -10.73 -3.55 0.03
CA SER A 121 -9.55 -3.24 0.84
C SER A 121 -8.31 -4.07 0.45
N GLY A 122 -8.52 -5.29 -0.06
CA GLY A 122 -7.47 -6.24 -0.41
C GLY A 122 -6.82 -5.98 -1.76
N CYS A 123 -5.57 -6.42 -1.86
CA CYS A 123 -4.78 -6.51 -3.08
C CYS A 123 -5.29 -7.66 -3.94
N GLU A 124 -5.53 -7.40 -5.21
CA GLU A 124 -6.01 -8.42 -6.15
C GLU A 124 -4.99 -9.52 -6.44
N GLN A 125 -3.71 -9.29 -6.12
CA GLN A 125 -2.64 -10.23 -6.38
C GLN A 125 -2.31 -11.12 -5.16
N CYS A 126 -2.25 -10.54 -3.95
CA CYS A 126 -1.82 -11.27 -2.74
C CYS A 126 -2.86 -11.31 -1.61
N GLY A 127 -3.94 -10.55 -1.69
CA GLY A 127 -4.96 -10.46 -0.64
C GLY A 127 -4.65 -9.50 0.52
N ASP A 128 -3.40 -9.08 0.69
CA ASP A 128 -3.01 -8.09 1.72
C ASP A 128 -3.68 -6.73 1.49
N PHE A 129 -3.67 -5.84 2.49
CA PHE A 129 -4.18 -4.48 2.33
C PHE A 129 -3.50 -3.74 1.16
N ALA A 130 -4.31 -3.12 0.30
CA ALA A 130 -3.87 -2.39 -0.86
C ALA A 130 -4.16 -0.89 -0.73
N GLY A 131 -3.10 -0.10 -0.49
CA GLY A 131 -3.16 1.36 -0.46
C GLY A 131 -3.08 2.04 -1.83
N TYR A 132 -2.87 1.28 -2.90
CA TYR A 132 -2.62 1.81 -4.23
C TYR A 132 -3.60 1.27 -5.27
N LEU A 133 -3.80 2.05 -6.32
CA LEU A 133 -4.57 1.68 -7.50
C LEU A 133 -3.68 1.76 -8.73
N TYR A 134 -3.58 0.65 -9.46
CA TYR A 134 -3.02 0.59 -10.80
C TYR A 134 -4.06 1.07 -11.80
N ILE A 135 -3.96 2.33 -12.21
CA ILE A 135 -5.00 3.01 -13.01
C ILE A 135 -4.88 2.77 -14.52
N LEU A 136 -4.02 1.84 -14.96
CA LEU A 136 -4.00 1.39 -16.36
C LEU A 136 -5.13 0.40 -16.64
N THR A 137 -5.38 -0.53 -15.71
CA THR A 137 -6.44 -1.54 -15.78
C THR A 137 -7.38 -1.52 -14.57
N CYS A 138 -7.29 -0.49 -13.72
CA CYS A 138 -8.10 -0.30 -12.51
C CYS A 138 -8.01 -1.47 -11.54
N LYS A 139 -6.78 -1.84 -11.14
CA LYS A 139 -6.53 -2.92 -10.18
C LYS A 139 -6.07 -2.38 -8.83
N ARG A 140 -6.64 -2.88 -7.74
CA ARG A 140 -6.22 -2.52 -6.38
C ARG A 140 -5.05 -3.40 -5.94
N ILE A 141 -3.96 -2.77 -5.51
CA ILE A 141 -2.66 -3.43 -5.34
C ILE A 141 -1.88 -2.89 -4.13
N CYS A 142 -1.10 -3.74 -3.49
CA CYS A 142 -0.16 -3.35 -2.44
C CYS A 142 1.19 -2.92 -3.04
N PHE A 143 2.00 -2.23 -2.24
CA PHE A 143 3.32 -1.73 -2.66
C PHE A 143 4.24 -2.83 -3.19
N LEU A 144 4.30 -3.96 -2.48
CA LEU A 144 5.18 -5.07 -2.84
C LEU A 144 4.79 -5.69 -4.19
N CYS A 145 3.50 -5.90 -4.43
CA CYS A 145 3.03 -6.50 -5.68
C CYS A 145 3.40 -5.65 -6.89
N PHE A 146 3.13 -4.34 -6.86
CA PHE A 146 3.38 -3.53 -8.06
C PHE A 146 4.88 -3.23 -8.29
N SER A 147 5.67 -3.21 -7.22
CA SER A 147 7.12 -2.98 -7.32
C SER A 147 7.88 -4.22 -7.80
N GLN A 148 7.39 -5.43 -7.54
CA GLN A 148 8.09 -6.68 -7.86
C GLN A 148 7.47 -7.44 -9.05
N ASP A 149 6.15 -7.57 -9.12
CA ASP A 149 5.50 -8.42 -10.12
C ASP A 149 5.57 -7.77 -11.53
N LYS A 150 5.95 -8.57 -12.53
CA LYS A 150 6.08 -8.15 -13.93
C LYS A 150 4.76 -7.65 -14.52
N LYS A 151 3.61 -8.11 -14.00
CA LYS A 151 2.28 -7.67 -14.44
C LYS A 151 2.07 -6.16 -14.30
N TYR A 152 2.71 -5.54 -13.31
CA TYR A 152 2.57 -4.10 -13.04
C TYR A 152 3.75 -3.28 -13.56
N LEU A 153 4.51 -3.84 -14.51
CA LEU A 153 5.51 -3.11 -15.30
C LEU A 153 4.96 -2.87 -16.72
N PRO A 154 4.35 -1.70 -16.99
CA PRO A 154 3.88 -1.36 -18.32
C PRO A 154 5.01 -1.43 -19.35
N LEU A 155 4.69 -1.90 -20.55
CA LEU A 155 5.65 -2.14 -21.62
C LEU A 155 5.61 -1.01 -22.64
N ARG A 156 6.76 -0.71 -23.25
CA ARG A 156 6.77 0.08 -24.49
C ARG A 156 6.18 -0.77 -25.63
N PRO A 157 5.51 -0.18 -26.63
CA PRO A 157 4.99 -0.91 -27.80
C PRO A 157 6.02 -1.83 -28.47
N ASN A 158 7.26 -1.36 -28.64
CA ASN A 158 8.33 -2.17 -29.22
C ASN A 158 8.75 -3.35 -28.31
N GLN A 159 8.64 -3.21 -26.99
CA GLN A 159 8.87 -4.31 -26.05
C GLN A 159 7.76 -5.34 -26.17
N ALA A 160 6.49 -4.92 -26.24
CA ALA A 160 5.37 -5.82 -26.44
C ALA A 160 5.49 -6.63 -27.75
N CYS A 161 5.83 -5.97 -28.87
CA CYS A 161 6.14 -6.65 -30.14
C CYS A 161 7.25 -7.69 -30.00
N ARG A 162 8.32 -7.36 -29.26
CA ARG A 162 9.48 -8.24 -29.10
C ARG A 162 9.18 -9.42 -28.17
N LYS A 163 8.49 -9.18 -27.06
CA LYS A 163 8.20 -10.19 -26.03
C LYS A 163 7.12 -11.16 -26.44
N PHE A 164 6.08 -10.67 -27.09
CA PHE A 164 4.86 -11.45 -27.33
C PHE A 164 4.56 -11.63 -28.83
N GLY A 165 5.48 -11.22 -29.71
CA GLY A 165 5.32 -11.34 -31.16
C GLY A 165 4.14 -10.55 -31.72
N LEU A 166 3.69 -9.51 -31.01
CA LEU A 166 2.49 -8.76 -31.34
C LEU A 166 2.65 -7.85 -32.55
N GLU A 167 1.60 -7.79 -33.37
CA GLU A 167 1.49 -6.79 -34.43
C GLU A 167 1.15 -5.39 -33.90
N ARG A 168 1.63 -4.36 -34.60
CA ARG A 168 1.38 -2.96 -34.22
C ARG A 168 -0.11 -2.57 -34.28
N ALA A 169 -0.90 -3.25 -35.09
CA ALA A 169 -2.35 -3.02 -35.17
C ALA A 169 -3.04 -3.46 -33.87
N ILE A 170 -2.72 -4.66 -33.37
CA ILE A 170 -3.25 -5.21 -32.12
C ILE A 170 -2.83 -4.35 -30.92
N ILE A 171 -1.58 -3.90 -30.86
CA ILE A 171 -1.11 -3.06 -29.74
C ILE A 171 -1.94 -1.78 -29.56
N LYS A 172 -2.48 -1.21 -30.64
CA LYS A 172 -3.32 0.00 -30.57
C LYS A 172 -4.69 -0.26 -29.95
N THR A 173 -5.15 -1.51 -29.92
CA THR A 173 -6.43 -1.90 -29.31
C THR A 173 -6.28 -2.28 -27.83
N LEU A 174 -5.07 -2.30 -27.29
CA LEU A 174 -4.82 -2.68 -25.90
C LEU A 174 -4.93 -1.48 -24.95
N PRO A 175 -5.20 -1.72 -23.65
CA PRO A 175 -5.06 -0.71 -22.60
C PRO A 175 -3.68 -0.06 -22.65
N CYS A 176 -3.69 1.25 -22.86
CA CYS A 176 -2.48 2.05 -23.03
C CYS A 176 -2.63 3.41 -22.37
N MET A 177 -1.49 4.03 -22.07
CA MET A 177 -1.42 5.32 -21.42
C MET A 177 -0.28 6.17 -21.97
N ARG A 178 -0.39 7.48 -21.72
CA ARG A 178 0.69 8.45 -21.92
C ARG A 178 1.27 8.84 -20.57
N VAL A 179 2.56 8.56 -20.39
CA VAL A 179 3.30 8.92 -19.17
C VAL A 179 3.39 10.44 -19.04
N ILE A 180 3.05 10.95 -17.85
CA ILE A 180 3.31 12.34 -17.48
C ILE A 180 4.80 12.45 -17.10
N PRO A 181 5.61 13.28 -17.76
CA PRO A 181 7.01 13.45 -17.40
C PRO A 181 7.15 13.97 -15.96
N GLY A 182 8.08 13.41 -15.20
CA GLY A 182 8.15 13.70 -13.77
C GLY A 182 9.18 12.87 -13.01
N ILE A 183 9.21 13.05 -11.70
CA ILE A 183 10.04 12.28 -10.78
C ILE A 183 9.17 11.17 -10.20
N TYR A 184 9.66 9.94 -10.30
CA TYR A 184 8.93 8.73 -9.90
C TYR A 184 9.84 7.78 -9.13
N SER A 185 9.24 6.85 -8.40
CA SER A 185 9.89 5.85 -7.54
C SER A 185 10.56 6.43 -6.28
N PRO A 186 10.74 5.64 -5.21
CA PRO A 186 11.46 6.04 -4.00
C PRO A 186 12.89 6.55 -4.24
N ASN A 187 13.50 6.17 -5.37
CA ASN A 187 14.84 6.59 -5.75
C ASN A 187 14.85 7.86 -6.63
N GLU A 188 13.75 8.60 -6.69
CA GLU A 188 13.61 9.89 -7.39
C GLU A 188 14.04 9.84 -8.87
N LYS A 189 13.78 8.72 -9.54
CA LYS A 189 14.14 8.53 -10.95
C LYS A 189 13.17 9.25 -11.88
N LYS A 190 13.71 9.87 -12.92
CA LYS A 190 12.90 10.59 -13.91
C LYS A 190 12.25 9.65 -14.91
N ALA A 191 10.96 9.84 -15.18
CA ALA A 191 10.27 9.26 -16.32
C ALA A 191 10.05 10.33 -17.40
N THR A 192 10.20 9.95 -18.66
CA THR A 192 9.93 10.82 -19.81
C THR A 192 8.62 10.47 -20.50
N GLY A 193 8.05 11.46 -21.20
CA GLY A 193 6.79 11.30 -21.92
C GLY A 193 6.89 10.20 -22.96
N THR A 194 6.23 9.08 -22.69
CA THR A 194 6.24 7.87 -23.53
C THR A 194 4.88 7.19 -23.49
N ILE A 195 4.58 6.41 -24.52
CA ILE A 195 3.38 5.56 -24.54
C ILE A 195 3.75 4.20 -23.99
N LEU A 196 2.97 3.73 -23.02
CA LEU A 196 3.09 2.41 -22.44
C LEU A 196 1.79 1.64 -22.60
N VAL A 197 1.91 0.31 -22.68
CA VAL A 197 0.80 -0.63 -22.78
C VAL A 197 0.83 -1.58 -21.59
N ASP A 198 -0.35 -2.05 -21.19
CA ASP A 198 -0.48 -3.00 -20.10
C ASP A 198 0.24 -4.33 -20.40
N TYR A 199 0.91 -4.89 -19.38
CA TYR A 199 1.69 -6.11 -19.55
C TYR A 199 0.78 -7.32 -19.79
N GLU A 200 -0.24 -7.47 -18.95
CA GLU A 200 -1.11 -8.65 -18.94
C GLU A 200 -1.99 -8.66 -20.20
N ALA A 201 -2.58 -7.52 -20.58
CA ALA A 201 -3.34 -7.40 -21.81
C ALA A 201 -2.48 -7.69 -23.06
N ALA A 202 -1.20 -7.28 -23.05
CA ALA A 202 -0.28 -7.60 -24.15
C ALA A 202 0.11 -9.09 -24.17
N PHE A 203 0.27 -9.70 -23.00
CA PHE A 203 0.52 -11.14 -22.88
C PHE A 203 -0.67 -11.95 -23.40
N ASP A 204 -1.89 -11.63 -22.96
CA ASP A 204 -3.12 -12.31 -23.37
C ASP A 204 -3.39 -12.14 -24.87
N ALA A 205 -3.14 -10.94 -25.41
CA ALA A 205 -3.24 -10.69 -26.84
C ALA A 205 -2.21 -11.49 -27.65
N GLY A 206 -1.01 -11.71 -27.08
CA GLY A 206 0.01 -12.55 -27.69
C GLY A 206 -0.44 -14.01 -27.77
N ILE A 207 -0.98 -14.55 -26.67
CA ILE A 207 -1.57 -15.90 -26.65
C ILE A 207 -2.71 -15.99 -27.66
N ALA A 208 -3.60 -15.01 -27.72
CA ALA A 208 -4.71 -15.00 -28.67
C ALA A 208 -4.24 -14.97 -30.14
N GLN A 209 -3.17 -14.24 -30.44
CA GLN A 209 -2.62 -14.15 -31.79
C GLN A 209 -1.93 -15.45 -32.24
N HIS A 210 -1.21 -16.14 -31.34
CA HIS A 210 -0.41 -17.34 -31.68
C HIS A 210 -1.09 -18.66 -31.29
N GLY A 211 -2.24 -18.60 -30.60
CA GLY A 211 -3.06 -19.73 -30.19
C GLY A 211 -2.64 -20.40 -28.87
N SER A 212 -1.37 -20.32 -28.47
CA SER A 212 -0.88 -20.86 -27.19
C SER A 212 0.41 -20.17 -26.74
N LEU A 213 0.77 -20.35 -25.45
CA LEU A 213 2.03 -19.86 -24.91
C LEU A 213 3.25 -20.46 -25.62
N GLY A 214 3.26 -21.78 -25.86
CA GLY A 214 4.36 -22.45 -26.56
C GLY A 214 4.54 -21.95 -27.99
N ALA A 215 3.44 -21.81 -28.74
CA ALA A 215 3.49 -21.29 -30.11
C ALA A 215 3.97 -19.82 -30.16
N MET A 216 3.58 -19.01 -29.18
CA MET A 216 4.07 -17.64 -29.03
C MET A 216 5.59 -17.62 -28.77
N ASP A 217 6.07 -18.44 -27.84
CA ASP A 217 7.49 -18.53 -27.50
C ASP A 217 8.34 -19.02 -28.67
N ASP A 218 7.86 -20.04 -29.40
CA ASP A 218 8.51 -20.56 -30.61
C ASP A 218 8.60 -19.51 -31.72
N PHE A 219 7.51 -18.76 -31.94
CA PHE A 219 7.49 -17.67 -32.90
C PHE A 219 8.51 -16.57 -32.53
N VAL A 220 8.49 -16.12 -31.27
CA VAL A 220 9.41 -15.10 -30.76
C VAL A 220 10.86 -15.57 -30.86
N ALA A 221 11.15 -16.80 -30.47
CA ALA A 221 12.48 -17.41 -30.59
C ALA A 221 12.94 -17.47 -32.05
N GLY A 222 12.06 -17.86 -32.97
CA GLY A 222 12.34 -17.88 -34.41
C GLY A 222 12.64 -16.48 -34.97
N VAL A 223 11.90 -15.45 -34.56
CA VAL A 223 12.15 -14.06 -34.95
C VAL A 223 13.50 -13.57 -34.41
N VAL A 224 13.82 -13.88 -33.17
CA VAL A 224 15.11 -13.55 -32.54
C VAL A 224 16.26 -14.23 -33.27
N ALA A 225 16.15 -15.52 -33.57
CA ALA A 225 17.15 -16.30 -34.29
C ALA A 225 17.43 -15.72 -35.69
N LYS A 226 16.37 -15.37 -36.44
CA LYS A 226 16.49 -14.71 -37.76
C LYS A 226 17.23 -13.37 -37.66
N LYS A 227 16.92 -12.55 -36.64
CA LYS A 227 17.60 -11.26 -36.42
C LYS A 227 19.08 -11.44 -36.07
N LEU A 228 19.40 -12.41 -35.22
CA LEU A 228 20.79 -12.73 -34.86
C LEU A 228 21.58 -13.23 -36.06
N GLN A 229 21.00 -14.10 -36.89
CA GLN A 229 21.63 -14.59 -38.11
C GLN A 229 21.88 -13.46 -39.11
N ALA A 230 20.90 -12.57 -39.32
CA ALA A 230 21.06 -11.39 -40.19
C ALA A 230 22.15 -10.45 -39.67
N ASN A 231 22.25 -10.26 -38.34
CA ASN A 231 23.29 -9.43 -37.73
C ASN A 231 24.69 -10.04 -37.90
N ARG A 232 24.83 -11.36 -37.73
CA ARG A 232 26.08 -12.09 -37.99
C ARG A 232 26.53 -11.94 -39.45
N LYS A 233 25.61 -12.07 -40.41
CA LYS A 233 25.90 -11.85 -41.84
C LYS A 233 26.42 -10.44 -42.12
N ARG A 234 25.79 -9.41 -41.54
CA ARG A 234 26.26 -8.02 -41.64
C ARG A 234 27.63 -7.81 -41.02
N ALA A 235 27.90 -8.45 -39.87
CA ALA A 235 29.19 -8.38 -39.19
C ALA A 235 30.33 -8.93 -40.06
N ILE A 236 30.11 -10.09 -40.69
CA ILE A 236 31.07 -10.72 -41.60
C ILE A 236 31.31 -9.84 -42.83
N GLN A 237 30.26 -9.29 -43.45
CA GLN A 237 30.39 -8.39 -44.61
C GLN A 237 31.14 -7.09 -44.27
N ALA A 238 30.93 -6.53 -43.08
CA ALA A 238 31.64 -5.33 -42.64
C ALA A 238 33.13 -5.58 -42.38
N GLN A 239 33.49 -6.75 -41.86
CA GLN A 239 34.88 -7.17 -41.72
C GLN A 239 35.58 -7.35 -43.07
N GLN A 240 34.89 -7.95 -44.05
CA GLN A 240 35.43 -8.17 -45.40
C GLN A 240 35.61 -6.87 -46.21
N SER A 241 34.80 -5.84 -45.93
CA SER A 241 34.85 -4.54 -46.61
C SER A 241 35.76 -3.51 -45.92
N GLY A 242 36.50 -3.89 -44.87
CA GLY A 242 37.41 -2.99 -44.15
C GLY A 242 36.70 -1.85 -43.40
N SER A 243 35.41 -1.99 -43.11
CA SER A 243 34.63 -0.93 -42.45
C SER A 243 34.87 -0.90 -40.94
N SER A 244 35.24 0.26 -40.39
CA SER A 244 35.45 0.46 -38.95
C SER A 244 34.16 0.69 -38.14
N ARG A 245 32.98 0.66 -38.79
CA ARG A 245 31.69 0.93 -38.13
C ARG A 245 31.29 -0.26 -37.23
N ARG A 246 31.21 -0.02 -35.91
CA ARG A 246 30.69 -1.01 -34.95
C ARG A 246 29.24 -1.35 -35.28
N ILE A 247 28.98 -2.60 -35.65
CA ILE A 247 27.62 -3.11 -35.87
C ILE A 247 26.94 -3.31 -34.51
N ARG A 248 25.87 -2.55 -34.29
CA ARG A 248 25.11 -2.61 -33.03
C ARG A 248 24.34 -3.93 -32.95
N MET A 249 24.57 -4.68 -31.87
CA MET A 249 23.81 -5.88 -31.52
C MET A 249 22.30 -5.59 -31.46
N PRO A 250 21.45 -6.47 -32.01
CA PRO A 250 20.01 -6.42 -31.79
C PRO A 250 19.70 -6.49 -30.28
N GLN A 251 18.71 -5.74 -29.81
CA GLN A 251 18.20 -5.93 -28.46
C GLN A 251 17.41 -7.23 -28.38
N VAL A 252 18.02 -8.26 -27.77
CA VAL A 252 17.42 -9.58 -27.57
C VAL A 252 16.74 -9.68 -26.21
N ALA A 253 17.33 -9.08 -25.18
CA ALA A 253 16.78 -9.06 -23.82
C ALA A 253 16.25 -7.68 -23.44
N ASP A 254 15.32 -7.65 -22.49
CA ASP A 254 14.89 -6.42 -21.86
C ASP A 254 15.98 -5.86 -20.92
N PRO A 255 16.01 -4.53 -20.73
CA PRO A 255 16.84 -3.94 -19.69
C PRO A 255 16.52 -4.51 -18.32
N PHE A 256 17.52 -4.52 -17.44
CA PHE A 256 17.31 -4.81 -16.03
C PHE A 256 16.26 -3.85 -15.46
N ASP A 257 15.23 -4.41 -14.84
CA ASP A 257 14.08 -3.66 -14.32
C ASP A 257 14.48 -2.78 -13.13
N GLY A 258 15.12 -3.38 -12.12
CA GLY A 258 15.45 -2.70 -10.87
C GLY A 258 14.26 -2.48 -9.94
N GLU A 259 13.11 -3.13 -10.20
CA GLU A 259 11.94 -3.26 -9.32
C GLU A 259 11.46 -1.93 -8.74
N SER A 260 11.46 -1.75 -7.42
CA SER A 260 11.08 -0.50 -6.76
C SER A 260 11.91 0.71 -7.20
N GLY A 261 13.07 0.50 -7.82
CA GLY A 261 13.87 1.55 -8.46
C GLY A 261 13.52 1.84 -9.91
N ASN A 262 12.52 1.19 -10.52
CA ASN A 262 12.08 1.48 -11.88
C ASN A 262 10.95 2.53 -11.87
N PRO A 263 11.15 3.74 -12.41
CA PRO A 263 10.11 4.77 -12.42
C PRO A 263 8.88 4.34 -13.21
N LEU A 264 9.01 3.47 -14.22
CA LEU A 264 7.89 3.02 -15.06
C LEU A 264 6.87 2.15 -14.29
N ARG A 265 7.21 1.63 -13.11
CA ARG A 265 6.26 0.94 -12.24
C ARG A 265 5.35 1.90 -11.48
N PHE A 266 5.73 3.16 -11.33
CA PHE A 266 5.02 4.16 -10.52
C PHE A 266 4.18 5.14 -11.34
N VAL A 267 4.42 5.24 -12.66
CA VAL A 267 3.73 6.20 -13.56
C VAL A 267 2.23 5.93 -13.76
N ALA A 268 1.74 4.76 -13.34
CA ALA A 268 0.32 4.38 -13.37
C ALA A 268 -0.24 4.08 -11.97
N ILE A 269 0.49 4.45 -10.92
CA ILE A 269 0.15 4.12 -9.54
C ILE A 269 -0.40 5.38 -8.89
N VAL A 270 -1.58 5.24 -8.29
CA VAL A 270 -2.19 6.29 -7.48
C VAL A 270 -2.47 5.81 -6.06
N ARG A 271 -2.13 6.62 -5.06
CA ARG A 271 -2.54 6.35 -3.67
C ARG A 271 -4.05 6.56 -3.53
N VAL A 272 -4.74 5.59 -2.96
CA VAL A 272 -6.20 5.64 -2.79
C VAL A 272 -6.63 5.17 -1.40
N PRO A 273 -7.65 5.81 -0.80
CA PRO A 273 -8.25 5.28 0.41
C PRO A 273 -9.04 4.00 0.09
N TRP A 274 -9.40 3.28 1.14
CA TRP A 274 -10.44 2.26 1.07
C TRP A 274 -11.75 2.85 1.58
N LEU A 275 -12.83 2.69 0.81
CA LEU A 275 -14.17 3.18 1.14
C LEU A 275 -15.02 2.02 1.64
N SER A 276 -15.21 1.91 2.96
CA SER A 276 -16.17 0.93 3.48
C SER A 276 -17.59 1.20 2.96
N ARG A 277 -18.34 0.16 2.56
CA ARG A 277 -19.75 0.32 2.18
C ARG A 277 -20.59 0.93 3.31
N THR A 278 -20.19 0.74 4.56
CA THR A 278 -20.84 1.31 5.76
C THR A 278 -20.60 2.83 5.90
N SER A 279 -19.47 3.36 5.42
CA SER A 279 -19.18 4.81 5.49
C SER A 279 -19.96 5.61 4.44
N LEU A 280 -20.36 4.97 3.33
CA LEU A 280 -21.19 5.54 2.28
C LEU A 280 -22.65 5.75 2.74
N ASP A 281 -23.20 4.83 3.54
CA ASP A 281 -24.53 4.99 4.17
C ASP A 281 -24.55 6.12 5.22
N GLN A 282 -23.45 6.33 5.95
CA GLN A 282 -23.32 7.44 6.90
C GLN A 282 -23.16 8.81 6.19
N LEU A 283 -22.46 8.85 5.05
CA LEU A 283 -22.35 10.02 4.17
C LEU A 283 -23.68 10.38 3.50
N ALA A 284 -24.52 9.40 3.18
CA ALA A 284 -25.89 9.63 2.71
C ALA A 284 -26.75 10.30 3.80
N ARG A 285 -26.61 9.88 5.06
CA ARG A 285 -27.35 10.47 6.21
C ARG A 285 -26.87 11.88 6.59
N ARG A 286 -25.57 12.16 6.48
CA ARG A 286 -25.00 13.50 6.79
C ARG A 286 -25.46 14.61 5.85
N ASN A 287 -25.89 14.29 4.63
CA ASN A 287 -26.34 15.28 3.64
C ASN A 287 -27.84 15.66 3.79
N GLY A 288 -28.54 15.15 4.82
CA GLY A 288 -30.00 15.26 4.95
C GLY A 288 -30.54 16.15 6.07
N LEU A 289 -29.74 16.77 6.94
CA LEU A 289 -30.26 17.68 7.98
C LEU A 289 -29.29 18.82 8.31
N LEU A 290 -29.65 20.03 7.86
CA LEU A 290 -29.41 21.25 8.62
C LEU A 290 -30.34 21.22 9.85
N LEU A 291 -29.88 21.75 11.00
CA LEU A 291 -30.61 22.67 11.89
C LEU A 291 -29.75 22.95 13.15
N PHE A 292 -29.38 24.24 13.29
CA PHE A 292 -29.09 25.06 14.47
C PHE A 292 -28.36 24.51 15.71
N TYR A 293 -27.37 25.27 16.19
CA TYR A 293 -27.26 25.60 17.62
C TYR A 293 -26.45 26.90 17.87
N GLN A 294 -27.00 27.80 18.68
CA GLN A 294 -26.36 29.00 19.24
C GLN A 294 -25.80 28.71 20.66
N PRO A 295 -24.88 29.56 21.19
CA PRO A 295 -23.97 29.19 22.27
C PRO A 295 -24.35 29.77 23.66
N HIS A 296 -24.07 29.02 24.73
CA HIS A 296 -23.88 29.46 26.14
C HIS A 296 -23.25 28.27 26.91
N GLN A 297 -22.46 28.36 27.99
CA GLN A 297 -21.73 29.40 28.72
C GLN A 297 -20.72 28.67 29.64
N GLY A 298 -19.75 29.38 30.21
CA GLY A 298 -18.60 28.83 30.95
C GLY A 298 -18.91 28.00 32.20
N SER A 299 -17.90 27.27 32.67
CA SER A 299 -17.39 27.41 34.04
C SER A 299 -16.11 26.58 34.21
N THR A 300 -15.07 27.25 34.68
CA THR A 300 -13.79 26.71 35.13
C THR A 300 -13.83 26.48 36.64
N LEU A 301 -13.13 25.46 37.14
CA LEU A 301 -12.36 25.48 38.39
C LEU A 301 -11.37 24.27 38.39
N PRO A 302 -10.24 24.34 39.12
CA PRO A 302 -8.96 23.75 38.72
C PRO A 302 -8.58 22.50 39.53
N ARG A 303 -7.66 21.66 39.01
CA ARG A 303 -7.00 20.63 39.82
C ARG A 303 -5.50 20.50 39.51
N MET A 304 -4.74 20.45 40.59
CA MET A 304 -3.29 20.46 40.75
C MET A 304 -2.49 19.66 39.72
N ALA A 305 -1.43 20.28 39.20
CA ALA A 305 -0.46 19.69 38.30
C ALA A 305 0.44 18.67 39.03
N ARG A 306 0.26 17.38 38.72
CA ARG A 306 1.36 16.40 38.77
C ARG A 306 2.05 16.42 37.40
N SER A 307 3.36 16.22 37.38
CA SER A 307 4.12 16.03 36.14
C SER A 307 3.46 14.91 35.31
N PRO A 308 3.22 15.13 34.01
CA PRO A 308 2.60 14.11 33.17
C PRO A 308 3.44 12.84 33.17
N PRO A 309 2.82 11.65 33.18
CA PRO A 309 3.54 10.37 33.12
C PRO A 309 4.36 10.29 31.84
N ASN A 310 5.52 9.64 31.89
CA ASN A 310 6.33 9.44 30.69
C ASN A 310 5.66 8.35 29.84
N LEU A 311 5.21 8.72 28.64
CA LEU A 311 4.50 7.83 27.73
C LEU A 311 5.32 7.63 26.46
N GLN A 312 5.62 6.37 26.17
CA GLN A 312 6.29 5.97 24.93
C GLN A 312 5.40 5.01 24.15
N LEU A 313 5.23 5.27 22.85
CA LEU A 313 4.50 4.36 21.97
C LEU A 313 5.41 3.21 21.51
N LEU A 314 5.11 1.98 21.95
CA LEU A 314 5.88 0.79 21.55
C LEU A 314 5.40 0.24 20.20
N GLN A 315 4.10 -0.01 20.06
CA GLN A 315 3.50 -0.50 18.81
C GLN A 315 2.09 0.05 18.62
N ALA A 316 1.72 0.26 17.36
CA ALA A 316 0.39 0.66 16.96
C ALA A 316 -0.15 -0.27 15.85
N SER A 317 -1.43 -0.58 15.95
CA SER A 317 -2.27 -1.14 14.90
C SER A 317 -3.42 -0.17 14.71
N VAL A 318 -3.22 0.80 13.82
CA VAL A 318 -4.20 1.84 13.57
C VAL A 318 -5.16 1.37 12.49
N ASP A 319 -6.43 1.27 12.86
CA ASP A 319 -7.53 1.07 11.93
C ASP A 319 -8.40 2.34 11.92
N PRO A 320 -8.51 3.05 10.77
CA PRO A 320 -9.32 4.26 10.69
C PRO A 320 -10.84 4.00 10.74
N HIS A 321 -11.28 2.75 10.62
CA HIS A 321 -12.70 2.36 10.53
C HIS A 321 -13.16 1.42 11.64
N ASP A 322 -12.23 0.88 12.43
CA ASP A 322 -12.51 0.02 13.57
C ASP A 322 -11.66 0.45 14.79
N GLU A 323 -11.64 -0.36 15.83
CA GLU A 323 -10.82 -0.13 16.99
C GLU A 323 -9.31 -0.17 16.68
N SER A 324 -8.64 0.94 16.92
CA SER A 324 -7.18 1.04 16.84
C SER A 324 -6.55 0.55 18.15
N LYS A 325 -5.48 -0.24 18.06
CA LYS A 325 -4.85 -0.89 19.22
C LYS A 325 -3.41 -0.45 19.38
N PHE A 326 -3.04 -0.13 20.61
CA PHE A 326 -1.75 0.46 20.95
C PHE A 326 -1.12 -0.26 22.14
N ARG A 327 0.21 -0.36 22.12
CA ARG A 327 1.04 -0.70 23.29
C ARG A 327 1.81 0.53 23.69
N LEU A 328 1.55 1.00 24.91
CA LEU A 328 2.18 2.17 25.49
C LEU A 328 3.05 1.73 26.67
N LEU A 329 4.31 2.15 26.68
CA LEU A 329 5.17 2.03 27.84
C LEU A 329 4.95 3.26 28.72
N VAL A 330 4.56 3.02 29.97
CA VAL A 330 4.30 4.05 30.98
C VAL A 330 5.43 4.00 32.01
N ASP A 331 6.05 5.16 32.25
CA ASP A 331 7.13 5.34 33.23
C ASP A 331 8.26 4.30 33.09
N ASN A 332 8.57 3.94 31.83
CA ASN A 332 9.62 3.00 31.43
C ASN A 332 9.54 1.60 32.06
N SER A 333 8.40 1.20 32.61
CA SER A 333 8.30 -0.04 33.40
C SER A 333 7.03 -0.84 33.14
N LEU A 334 5.92 -0.19 32.77
CA LEU A 334 4.62 -0.85 32.62
C LEU A 334 4.10 -0.73 31.19
N VAL A 335 3.72 -1.85 30.59
CA VAL A 335 3.11 -1.87 29.25
C VAL A 335 1.60 -1.90 29.38
N LYS A 336 0.96 -0.86 28.84
CA LYS A 336 -0.50 -0.73 28.78
C LYS A 336 -1.00 -0.95 27.36
N TYR A 337 -2.08 -1.71 27.25
CA TYR A 337 -2.79 -1.98 26.02
C TYR A 337 -3.98 -1.03 25.91
N VAL A 338 -3.93 -0.10 24.96
CA VAL A 338 -5.00 0.87 24.76
C VAL A 338 -5.71 0.57 23.46
N THR A 339 -7.03 0.48 23.53
CA THR A 339 -7.92 0.36 22.38
C THR A 339 -8.66 1.67 22.21
N ILE A 340 -8.62 2.26 21.02
CA ILE A 340 -9.28 3.52 20.70
C ILE A 340 -10.38 3.21 19.69
N ASP A 341 -11.61 3.56 20.02
CA ASP A 341 -12.73 3.35 19.11
C ASP A 341 -12.54 4.16 17.80
N ALA A 342 -13.20 3.71 16.73
CA ALA A 342 -13.13 4.36 15.43
C ALA A 342 -13.58 5.84 15.50
N GLY A 343 -12.90 6.71 14.76
CA GLY A 343 -13.28 8.11 14.60
C GLY A 343 -13.08 9.00 15.84
N ILE A 344 -12.29 8.55 16.82
CA ILE A 344 -11.87 9.37 17.96
C ILE A 344 -10.76 10.35 17.55
N PHE A 345 -9.69 9.83 16.96
CA PHE A 345 -8.54 10.59 16.46
C PHE A 345 -8.34 10.34 14.95
N SER A 346 -7.59 11.21 14.27
CA SER A 346 -7.24 10.98 12.88
C SER A 346 -6.17 9.89 12.76
N GLN A 347 -6.08 9.23 11.60
CA GLN A 347 -5.05 8.22 11.36
C GLN A 347 -3.64 8.82 11.47
N ASP A 348 -3.44 10.03 10.94
CA ASP A 348 -2.15 10.72 10.97
C ASP A 348 -1.71 11.00 12.42
N ASP A 349 -2.65 11.42 13.26
CA ASP A 349 -2.40 11.67 14.68
C ASP A 349 -2.09 10.38 15.44
N MET A 350 -2.76 9.28 15.11
CA MET A 350 -2.55 7.98 15.75
C MET A 350 -1.26 7.28 15.31
N CYS A 351 -0.80 7.54 14.10
CA CYS A 351 0.44 6.97 13.54
C CYS A 351 1.70 7.72 14.01
N PHE A 352 1.55 8.90 14.61
CA PHE A 352 2.66 9.73 15.08
C PHE A 352 2.63 9.87 16.60
N GLU A 353 3.59 9.23 17.28
CA GLU A 353 3.66 9.16 18.75
C GLU A 353 3.47 10.52 19.46
N PRO A 354 4.20 11.60 19.12
CA PRO A 354 4.04 12.88 19.82
C PRO A 354 2.61 13.44 19.71
N SER A 355 1.95 13.26 18.57
CA SER A 355 0.55 13.67 18.40
C SER A 355 -0.37 12.78 19.22
N LEU A 356 -0.22 11.46 19.13
CA LEU A 356 -1.04 10.51 19.87
C LEU A 356 -0.96 10.77 21.38
N VAL A 357 0.25 10.85 21.94
CA VAL A 357 0.48 11.09 23.37
C VAL A 357 -0.15 12.41 23.84
N SER A 358 -0.09 13.45 23.00
CA SER A 358 -0.69 14.75 23.31
C SER A 358 -2.22 14.74 23.28
N LEU A 359 -2.82 13.81 22.54
CA LEU A 359 -4.28 13.68 22.38
C LEU A 359 -4.91 12.71 23.39
N LEU A 360 -4.12 11.82 23.99
CA LEU A 360 -4.64 10.83 24.94
C LEU A 360 -5.27 11.54 26.15
N PRO A 361 -6.47 11.09 26.59
CA PRO A 361 -7.03 11.54 27.85
C PRO A 361 -6.12 11.13 29.02
N PRO A 362 -6.21 11.81 30.17
CA PRO A 362 -5.43 11.45 31.35
C PRO A 362 -5.59 9.96 31.70
N LEU A 363 -4.46 9.28 31.92
CA LEU A 363 -4.47 7.86 32.26
C LEU A 363 -5.22 7.63 33.58
N PRO A 364 -6.12 6.62 33.65
CA PRO A 364 -6.80 6.25 34.88
C PRO A 364 -5.82 5.79 35.96
N LEU A 365 -6.11 6.15 37.21
CA LEU A 365 -5.34 5.68 38.36
C LEU A 365 -5.67 4.21 38.67
N GLY A 366 -4.68 3.49 39.19
CA GLY A 366 -4.82 2.10 39.64
C GLY A 366 -4.19 1.06 38.70
N ASP A 367 -4.30 -0.21 39.10
CA ASP A 367 -3.68 -1.33 38.41
C ASP A 367 -4.59 -1.89 37.32
N TRP A 368 -4.36 -1.44 36.09
CA TRP A 368 -5.02 -1.94 34.89
C TRP A 368 -3.97 -2.20 33.81
N ASN A 369 -4.24 -3.11 32.88
CA ASN A 369 -3.33 -3.35 31.75
C ASN A 369 -4.03 -3.22 30.39
N GLN A 370 -5.36 -3.16 30.36
CA GLN A 370 -6.15 -2.84 29.17
C GLN A 370 -7.06 -1.65 29.43
N GLY A 371 -7.10 -0.71 28.49
CA GLY A 371 -8.02 0.44 28.52
C GLY A 371 -8.69 0.65 27.17
N ARG A 372 -9.95 1.09 27.18
CA ARG A 372 -10.70 1.50 25.99
C ARG A 372 -10.98 3.00 26.04
N ILE A 373 -10.69 3.70 24.95
CA ILE A 373 -10.98 5.12 24.75
C ILE A 373 -12.14 5.25 23.78
N SER A 374 -13.20 5.93 24.23
CA SER A 374 -14.41 6.17 23.46
C SER A 374 -14.83 7.64 23.55
N ARG A 375 -15.76 8.05 22.69
CA ARG A 375 -16.33 9.40 22.72
C ARG A 375 -17.35 9.50 23.84
N ASP A 376 -17.17 10.45 24.75
CA ASP A 376 -18.18 10.74 25.77
C ASP A 376 -19.48 11.20 25.08
N PRO A 377 -20.64 10.55 25.30
CA PRO A 377 -21.90 10.93 24.68
C PRO A 377 -22.40 12.32 25.11
N LYS A 378 -21.93 12.86 26.25
CA LYS A 378 -22.35 14.17 26.78
C LYS A 378 -21.44 15.30 26.32
N THR A 379 -20.13 15.10 26.36
CA THR A 379 -19.14 16.16 26.07
C THR A 379 -18.52 16.06 24.67
N GLY A 380 -18.64 14.90 24.02
CA GLY A 380 -17.99 14.63 22.74
C GLY A 380 -16.47 14.45 22.83
N ALA A 381 -15.88 14.57 24.02
CA ALA A 381 -14.44 14.44 24.24
C ALA A 381 -14.00 12.97 24.34
N PRO A 382 -12.75 12.63 23.96
CA PRO A 382 -12.19 11.30 24.22
C PRO A 382 -12.03 11.08 25.73
N HIS A 383 -12.45 9.92 26.22
CA HIS A 383 -12.22 9.50 27.61
C HIS A 383 -12.04 7.98 27.69
N PHE A 384 -11.44 7.51 28.77
CA PHE A 384 -11.40 6.08 29.07
C PHE A 384 -12.80 5.61 29.47
N SER A 385 -13.44 4.85 28.60
CA SER A 385 -14.79 4.30 28.80
C SER A 385 -14.78 3.00 29.59
N ALA A 386 -13.68 2.24 29.50
CA ALA A 386 -13.47 1.03 30.27
C ALA A 386 -11.99 0.82 30.58
N ILE A 387 -11.70 0.25 31.75
CA ILE A 387 -10.39 -0.28 32.11
C ILE A 387 -10.57 -1.70 32.67
N SER A 388 -9.59 -2.56 32.43
CA SER A 388 -9.55 -3.89 33.02
C SER A 388 -8.12 -4.32 33.33
N SER A 389 -8.00 -5.23 34.28
CA SER A 389 -6.78 -5.96 34.57
C SER A 389 -7.02 -7.41 34.19
N THR A 390 -6.48 -7.83 33.05
CA THR A 390 -6.75 -9.15 32.46
C THR A 390 -5.45 -9.91 32.25
N THR A 391 -5.44 -11.21 32.48
CA THR A 391 -4.28 -12.05 32.13
C THR A 391 -4.11 -12.08 30.60
N LEU A 392 -3.01 -11.50 30.13
CA LEU A 392 -2.71 -11.43 28.70
C LEU A 392 -2.18 -12.77 28.17
N LEU A 393 -2.62 -13.15 26.97
CA LEU A 393 -2.21 -14.40 26.33
C LEU A 393 -0.69 -14.42 26.10
N GLY A 394 -0.01 -15.46 26.54
CA GLY A 394 1.42 -15.69 26.29
C GLY A 394 1.66 -17.03 25.60
N ILE A 395 2.86 -17.19 25.05
CA ILE A 395 3.35 -18.47 24.54
C ILE A 395 3.51 -19.41 25.74
N THR A 396 2.93 -20.60 25.64
CA THR A 396 2.90 -21.59 26.72
C THR A 396 3.98 -22.66 26.54
N LYS A 397 4.34 -22.96 25.29
CA LYS A 397 5.36 -23.97 24.95
C LYS A 397 6.79 -23.41 25.09
N ILE A 398 7.22 -23.24 26.33
CA ILE A 398 8.55 -22.73 26.67
C ILE A 398 9.51 -23.91 26.80
N TRP A 399 10.39 -24.09 25.81
CA TRP A 399 11.37 -25.18 25.78
C TRP A 399 12.81 -24.74 26.03
N HIS A 400 13.13 -23.44 25.87
CA HIS A 400 14.48 -22.91 26.07
C HIS A 400 14.57 -22.24 27.46
N PRO A 401 15.65 -22.46 28.24
CA PRO A 401 15.72 -21.99 29.62
C PRO A 401 15.92 -20.47 29.75
N ALA A 402 16.55 -19.83 28.77
CA ALA A 402 16.76 -18.39 28.81
C ALA A 402 15.47 -17.64 28.47
N GLN A 403 15.08 -16.74 29.38
CA GLN A 403 14.07 -15.71 29.16
C GLN A 403 14.73 -14.33 29.26
N ILE A 404 14.43 -13.49 28.28
CA ILE A 404 14.99 -12.15 28.13
C ILE A 404 13.82 -11.18 28.26
N ASP A 405 13.91 -10.20 29.17
CA ASP A 405 12.89 -9.17 29.26
C ASP A 405 12.93 -8.29 28.00
N HIS A 406 11.78 -7.98 27.43
CA HIS A 406 11.65 -7.10 26.28
C HIS A 406 12.25 -5.71 26.53
N LEU A 407 12.26 -5.22 27.78
CA LEU A 407 12.87 -3.93 28.14
C LEU A 407 14.40 -3.99 28.18
N GLU A 408 15.01 -5.18 28.23
CA GLU A 408 16.47 -5.32 28.09
C GLU A 408 16.94 -5.13 26.64
N LEU A 409 16.02 -5.21 25.67
CA LEU A 409 16.32 -5.06 24.26
C LEU A 409 16.27 -3.59 23.82
N HIS A 410 17.34 -3.15 23.19
CA HIS A 410 17.34 -1.89 22.45
C HIS A 410 16.97 -2.21 21.00
N MET A 411 15.74 -1.87 20.63
CA MET A 411 15.21 -2.14 19.29
C MET A 411 15.90 -1.24 18.26
N GLY A 412 16.55 -1.85 17.28
CA GLY A 412 17.21 -1.18 16.17
C GLY A 412 16.38 -1.26 14.88
N ARG A 413 16.99 -1.76 13.80
CA ARG A 413 16.35 -1.81 12.48
C ARG A 413 15.13 -2.73 12.47
N LYS A 414 13.98 -2.19 12.05
CA LYS A 414 12.78 -2.99 11.77
C LYS A 414 12.95 -3.76 10.46
N LEU A 415 12.84 -5.09 10.51
CA LEU A 415 12.92 -5.96 9.34
C LEU A 415 11.52 -6.30 8.79
N ARG A 416 10.57 -6.55 9.70
CA ARG A 416 9.14 -6.72 9.41
C ARG A 416 8.31 -6.17 10.56
N SER A 417 6.99 -6.18 10.42
CA SER A 417 6.04 -5.66 11.42
C SER A 417 6.30 -6.14 12.84
N ASN A 418 6.66 -7.42 13.02
CA ASN A 418 6.94 -8.08 14.30
C ASN A 418 8.38 -8.62 14.41
N VAL A 419 9.30 -8.16 13.54
CA VAL A 419 10.68 -8.66 13.47
C VAL A 419 11.66 -7.48 13.46
N TYR A 420 12.57 -7.47 14.42
CA TYR A 420 13.50 -6.38 14.67
C TYR A 420 14.92 -6.91 14.83
N GLU A 421 15.89 -6.18 14.30
CA GLU A 421 17.26 -6.27 14.79
C GLU A 421 17.33 -5.52 16.13
N ALA A 422 17.91 -6.14 17.14
CA ALA A 422 18.00 -5.58 18.49
C ALA A 422 19.39 -5.82 19.08
N THR A 423 19.80 -4.96 20.01
CA THR A 423 20.97 -5.19 20.86
C THR A 423 20.53 -5.49 22.29
N CYS A 424 21.28 -6.35 22.97
CA CYS A 424 21.00 -6.77 24.34
C CYS A 424 22.33 -6.87 25.09
N PRO A 425 22.43 -6.39 26.33
CA PRO A 425 23.64 -6.55 27.14
C PRO A 425 24.12 -8.01 27.28
N ARG A 426 23.21 -8.98 27.14
CA ARG A 426 23.52 -10.41 27.21
C ARG A 426 24.25 -10.94 25.97
N PHE A 427 24.25 -10.21 24.85
CA PHE A 427 24.83 -10.66 23.59
C PHE A 427 25.85 -9.67 23.05
N LYS A 428 26.99 -10.17 22.58
CA LYS A 428 28.07 -9.34 22.00
C LYS A 428 27.74 -8.80 20.61
N SER A 429 26.78 -9.41 19.92
CA SER A 429 26.40 -9.09 18.55
C SER A 429 24.91 -8.79 18.46
N PRO A 430 24.46 -8.01 17.47
CA PRO A 430 23.04 -7.79 17.23
C PRO A 430 22.30 -9.11 17.04
N VAL A 431 21.09 -9.18 17.58
CA VAL A 431 20.19 -10.34 17.52
C VAL A 431 18.93 -9.98 16.75
N ILE A 432 18.16 -10.99 16.34
CA ILE A 432 16.84 -10.79 15.76
C ILE A 432 15.79 -11.13 16.81
N ALA A 433 14.97 -10.15 17.17
CA ALA A 433 13.82 -10.30 18.04
C ALA A 433 12.55 -10.48 17.20
N LYS A 434 11.80 -11.56 17.47
CA LYS A 434 10.47 -11.81 16.91
C LYS A 434 9.47 -11.95 18.05
N PHE A 435 8.40 -11.17 18.03
CA PHE A 435 7.42 -11.21 19.12
C PHE A 435 6.03 -10.80 18.69
N ALA A 436 5.04 -11.35 19.39
CA ALA A 436 3.65 -10.98 19.26
C ALA A 436 3.46 -9.56 19.80
N ARG A 437 3.05 -8.65 18.93
CA ARG A 437 2.68 -7.28 19.30
C ARG A 437 1.30 -7.24 19.94
N PHE A 438 0.44 -8.17 19.57
CA PHE A 438 -0.92 -8.25 20.05
C PHE A 438 -1.33 -9.69 20.30
N PRO A 439 -2.38 -9.94 21.11
CA PRO A 439 -2.78 -11.29 21.50
C PRO A 439 -3.03 -12.25 20.34
N TRP A 440 -3.58 -11.76 19.21
CA TRP A 440 -3.88 -12.60 18.04
C TRP A 440 -2.62 -13.09 17.30
N GLU A 441 -1.44 -12.50 17.54
CA GLU A 441 -0.18 -12.95 16.93
C GLU A 441 0.48 -14.08 17.74
N VAL A 442 0.09 -14.29 19.00
CA VAL A 442 0.70 -15.27 19.91
C VAL A 442 0.67 -16.70 19.36
N PRO A 443 -0.43 -17.22 18.79
CA PRO A 443 -0.46 -18.57 18.23
C PRO A 443 0.54 -18.79 17.08
N LEU A 444 0.78 -17.75 16.27
CA LEU A 444 1.75 -17.83 15.17
C LEU A 444 3.18 -17.91 15.69
N LEU A 445 3.52 -17.11 16.70
CA LEU A 445 4.84 -17.15 17.33
C LEU A 445 5.04 -18.44 18.15
N GLU A 446 3.97 -19.00 18.74
CA GLU A 446 4.03 -20.30 19.42
C GLU A 446 4.32 -21.44 18.42
N ALA A 447 3.68 -21.41 17.24
CA ALA A 447 3.98 -22.37 16.18
C ALA A 447 5.43 -22.23 15.68
N GLU A 448 5.90 -21.00 15.49
CA GLU A 448 7.27 -20.73 15.03
C GLU A 448 8.31 -21.18 16.08
N THR A 449 8.15 -20.85 17.36
CA THR A 449 9.08 -21.32 18.40
C THR A 449 9.07 -22.85 18.53
N THR A 450 7.92 -23.50 18.35
CA THR A 450 7.84 -24.98 18.31
C THR A 450 8.63 -25.54 17.13
N ALA A 451 8.59 -24.89 15.96
CA ALA A 451 9.40 -25.28 14.82
C ALA A 451 10.91 -25.11 15.10
N TYR A 452 11.32 -24.06 15.81
CA TYR A 452 12.70 -23.89 16.25
C TYR A 452 13.16 -24.99 17.21
N GLN A 453 12.27 -25.51 18.05
CA GLN A 453 12.55 -26.68 18.91
C GLN A 453 12.83 -27.93 18.06
N TRP A 454 12.07 -28.17 17.00
CA TRP A 454 12.25 -29.35 16.14
C TRP A 454 13.58 -29.35 15.39
N ILE A 455 14.12 -28.17 15.08
CA ILE A 455 15.35 -28.01 14.29
C ILE A 455 16.57 -27.69 15.16
N GLU A 456 16.43 -27.71 16.49
CA GLU A 456 17.52 -27.45 17.42
C GLU A 456 18.65 -28.47 17.21
N GLY A 457 19.88 -27.95 17.04
CA GLY A 457 21.05 -28.80 16.77
C GLY A 457 21.21 -29.28 15.32
N CYS A 458 20.20 -29.14 14.45
CA CYS A 458 20.27 -29.58 13.05
C CYS A 458 21.11 -28.64 12.15
N ARG A 459 21.40 -27.42 12.61
CA ARG A 459 22.11 -26.34 11.87
C ARG A 459 21.43 -25.98 10.54
N ILE A 460 20.09 -25.83 10.58
CA ILE A 460 19.26 -25.49 9.41
C ILE A 460 18.64 -24.10 9.56
N GLY A 461 18.28 -23.74 10.79
CA GLY A 461 17.89 -22.40 11.17
C GLY A 461 19.03 -21.67 11.89
N PRO A 462 18.88 -20.35 12.08
CA PRO A 462 19.73 -19.60 12.99
C PRO A 462 19.54 -20.06 14.43
N ASP A 463 20.55 -19.87 15.27
CA ASP A 463 20.50 -20.31 16.66
C ASP A 463 19.38 -19.59 17.42
N PHE A 464 18.57 -20.37 18.15
CA PHE A 464 17.59 -19.83 19.08
C PHE A 464 18.30 -19.44 20.38
N LEU A 465 18.20 -18.17 20.78
CA LEU A 465 18.98 -17.62 21.89
C LEU A 465 18.17 -17.50 23.19
N GLY A 466 16.84 -17.48 23.10
CA GLY A 466 15.97 -17.40 24.26
C GLY A 466 14.56 -16.95 23.94
N HIS A 467 13.66 -17.19 24.88
CA HIS A 467 12.30 -16.67 24.85
C HIS A 467 12.31 -15.19 25.22
N LEU A 468 11.46 -14.39 24.57
CA LEU A 468 11.26 -12.99 24.88
C LEU A 468 10.05 -12.85 25.79
N ALA A 469 10.24 -12.24 26.95
CA ALA A 469 9.23 -12.07 27.97
C ALA A 469 8.85 -10.59 28.15
N GLU A 470 7.59 -10.35 28.50
CA GLU A 470 7.08 -9.05 28.92
C GLU A 470 6.22 -9.27 30.16
N GLU A 471 6.50 -8.55 31.24
CA GLU A 471 5.73 -8.61 32.49
C GLU A 471 5.45 -10.06 32.96
N GLY A 472 6.45 -10.94 32.82
CA GLY A 472 6.39 -12.34 33.26
C GLY A 472 5.73 -13.32 32.28
N ARG A 473 5.15 -12.88 31.16
CA ARG A 473 4.65 -13.77 30.10
C ARG A 473 5.58 -13.80 28.90
N VAL A 474 5.68 -14.95 28.24
CA VAL A 474 6.45 -15.06 26.99
C VAL A 474 5.61 -14.55 25.81
N ILE A 475 6.19 -13.63 25.04
CA ILE A 475 5.54 -13.00 23.87
C ILE A 475 6.24 -13.33 22.56
N GLY A 476 7.41 -13.96 22.59
CA GLY A 476 8.19 -14.23 21.40
C GLY A 476 9.52 -14.88 21.71
N PHE A 477 10.50 -14.67 20.85
CA PHE A 477 11.85 -15.21 20.99
C PHE A 477 12.91 -14.34 20.32
N VAL A 478 14.16 -14.62 20.69
CA VAL A 478 15.36 -14.01 20.15
C VAL A 478 16.17 -15.09 19.45
N MET A 479 16.71 -14.77 18.29
CA MET A 479 17.55 -15.66 17.50
C MET A 479 18.82 -14.95 17.02
N ALA A 480 19.85 -15.72 16.69
CA ALA A 480 21.08 -15.18 16.15
C ALA A 480 20.83 -14.47 14.81
N ARG A 481 21.52 -13.35 14.61
CA ARG A 481 21.55 -12.68 13.32
C ARG A 481 22.50 -13.43 12.38
N VAL A 482 21.99 -13.81 11.21
CA VAL A 482 22.83 -14.33 10.13
C VAL A 482 23.40 -13.17 9.34
N ALA A 483 24.72 -13.03 9.35
CA ALA A 483 25.44 -12.09 8.49
C ALA A 483 25.80 -12.75 7.14
N ASP A 484 26.10 -11.93 6.13
CA ASP A 484 26.67 -12.39 4.85
C ASP A 484 25.84 -13.44 4.10
N CYS A 485 24.51 -13.32 4.17
CA CYS A 485 23.58 -14.20 3.48
C CYS A 485 23.05 -13.61 2.17
N ARG A 486 22.71 -14.48 1.20
CA ARG A 486 21.93 -14.16 0.00
C ARG A 486 20.76 -15.14 -0.14
N HIS A 487 19.75 -14.77 -0.94
CA HIS A 487 18.73 -15.73 -1.33
C HIS A 487 19.35 -16.90 -2.10
N ALA A 488 18.84 -18.11 -1.84
CA ALA A 488 19.22 -19.30 -2.59
C ALA A 488 18.81 -19.13 -4.05
N THR A 489 19.68 -19.56 -4.97
CA THR A 489 19.46 -19.56 -6.42
C THR A 489 19.40 -21.00 -6.92
N PRO A 490 18.98 -21.26 -8.18
CA PRO A 490 18.93 -22.62 -8.71
C PRO A 490 20.26 -23.38 -8.62
N GLU A 491 21.39 -22.68 -8.62
CA GLU A 491 22.73 -23.26 -8.46
C GLU A 491 22.96 -23.86 -7.06
N ASP A 492 22.20 -23.43 -6.05
CA ASP A 492 22.29 -23.93 -4.67
C ASP A 492 21.40 -25.15 -4.41
N PHE A 493 20.70 -25.67 -5.43
CA PHE A 493 19.71 -26.74 -5.26
C PHE A 493 20.27 -27.95 -4.51
N SER A 494 21.49 -28.40 -4.83
CA SER A 494 22.14 -29.52 -4.16
C SER A 494 22.40 -29.24 -2.68
N LEU A 495 22.83 -28.02 -2.34
CA LEU A 495 23.06 -27.59 -0.96
C LEU A 495 21.74 -27.51 -0.18
N CYS A 496 20.68 -27.00 -0.81
CA CYS A 496 19.35 -26.97 -0.20
C CYS A 496 18.81 -28.39 0.05
N CYS A 497 18.97 -29.32 -0.89
CA CYS A 497 18.59 -30.72 -0.71
C CYS A 497 19.37 -31.37 0.45
N GLN A 498 20.68 -31.15 0.54
CA GLN A 498 21.51 -31.67 1.63
C GLN A 498 21.15 -31.07 2.99
N ALA A 499 20.76 -29.80 3.03
CA ALA A 499 20.27 -29.18 4.27
C ALA A 499 18.92 -29.76 4.69
N LEU A 500 17.98 -29.91 3.75
CA LEU A 500 16.64 -30.45 4.01
C LEU A 500 16.66 -31.94 4.37
N SER A 501 17.59 -32.73 3.83
CA SER A 501 17.73 -34.16 4.17
C SER A 501 18.12 -34.42 5.63
N LYS A 502 18.41 -33.37 6.41
CA LYS A 502 18.64 -33.48 7.86
C LYS A 502 17.34 -33.38 8.67
N LEU A 503 16.24 -32.94 8.05
CA LEU A 503 14.89 -32.85 8.65
C LEU A 503 14.01 -34.06 8.33
N HIS A 504 14.36 -34.80 7.29
CA HIS A 504 13.75 -36.06 6.90
C HIS A 504 14.61 -37.21 7.41
#